data_AF-A0A821BHA9-F1
#
_entry.id   AF-A0A821BHA9-F1
#
_cell.length_a   1.000
_cell.length_b   1.000
_cell.length_c   1.000
_cell.angle_alpha   90.00
_cell.angle_beta   90.00
_cell.angle_gamma   90.00
#
_symmetry.space_group_name_H-M   'P 1'
#
loop_
_entity.id
_entity.type
_entity.pdbx_description
1 polymer ?
#
loop_
_entity_poly.entity_id
_entity_poly.type
_entity_poly.pdbx_seq_one_letter_code
_entity_poly.pdbx_strand_id
1 'polypeptide(L)'
;VCKENSLFKSEARYLVRRKDPVLWKQVLREDNQYRRPLIDQVIQTALPETQDPEEISVAVKAFMDADLPNSLIELLEKIVIDNSVFSGHRNLQNSLILADIKADRSRVMDYINRLENYDAPDIANIAISNQLFEEAFSIYK
;
A
#
# COMPACT_ATOMS: atom_id res chain seq x y z
N VAL A 1 10.68 19.45 -17.35
CA VAL A 1 10.84 19.31 -15.88
C VAL A 1 9.68 19.88 -15.06
N CYS A 2 9.50 21.21 -14.89
CA CYS A 2 8.42 21.71 -13.98
C CYS A 2 6.97 21.51 -14.48
N LYS A 3 6.74 21.54 -15.80
CA LYS A 3 5.39 21.35 -16.38
C LYS A 3 4.93 19.88 -16.33
N GLU A 4 5.82 18.94 -16.65
CA GLU A 4 5.52 17.49 -16.63
C GLU A 4 5.21 17.00 -15.22
N ASN A 5 5.99 17.43 -14.22
CA ASN A 5 5.72 17.09 -12.82
C ASN A 5 4.38 17.64 -12.31
N SER A 6 3.94 18.79 -12.82
CA SER A 6 2.63 19.36 -12.43
C SER A 6 1.46 18.63 -13.11
N LEU A 7 1.68 18.11 -14.32
CA LEU A 7 0.70 17.31 -15.05
C LEU A 7 0.44 15.98 -14.35
N PHE A 8 1.50 15.21 -14.04
CA PHE A 8 1.35 13.90 -13.40
C PHE A 8 0.69 13.98 -12.01
N LYS A 9 0.90 15.07 -11.27
CA LYS A 9 0.17 15.31 -10.00
C LYS A 9 -1.34 15.42 -10.22
N SER A 10 -1.74 16.13 -11.26
CA SER A 10 -3.16 16.34 -11.58
C SER A 10 -3.79 15.04 -12.08
N GLU A 11 -3.07 14.29 -12.91
CA GLU A 11 -3.49 12.97 -13.40
C GLU A 11 -3.61 11.95 -12.28
N ALA A 12 -2.65 11.91 -11.35
CA ALA A 12 -2.69 11.03 -10.18
C ALA A 12 -3.89 11.32 -9.29
N ARG A 13 -4.17 12.59 -8.98
CA ARG A 13 -5.37 12.98 -8.21
C ARG A 13 -6.66 12.58 -8.93
N TYR A 14 -6.70 12.78 -10.24
CA TYR A 14 -7.86 12.41 -11.05
C TYR A 14 -8.09 10.90 -11.03
N LEU A 15 -7.03 10.12 -11.22
CA LEU A 15 -7.07 8.66 -11.22
C LEU A 15 -7.64 8.11 -9.90
N VAL A 16 -7.12 8.62 -8.76
CA VAL A 16 -7.56 8.21 -7.42
C VAL A 16 -9.04 8.57 -7.20
N ARG A 17 -9.45 9.82 -7.50
CA ARG A 17 -10.84 10.27 -7.34
C ARG A 17 -11.84 9.57 -8.23
N ARG A 18 -11.42 9.19 -9.44
CA ARG A 18 -12.31 8.56 -10.42
C ARG A 18 -12.68 7.12 -10.05
N LYS A 19 -11.87 6.46 -9.21
CA LYS A 19 -12.14 5.10 -8.66
C LYS A 19 -12.49 4.05 -9.74
N ASP A 20 -12.08 4.27 -10.99
CA ASP A 20 -12.47 3.45 -12.14
C ASP A 20 -11.47 2.31 -12.34
N PRO A 21 -11.87 1.05 -12.10
CA PRO A 21 -10.95 -0.09 -12.19
C PRO A 21 -10.40 -0.31 -13.60
N VAL A 22 -11.16 0.06 -14.64
CA VAL A 22 -10.72 -0.10 -16.04
C VAL A 22 -9.61 0.92 -16.33
N LEU A 23 -9.78 2.15 -15.84
CA LEU A 23 -8.75 3.18 -15.96
C LEU A 23 -7.47 2.79 -15.22
N TRP A 24 -7.59 2.29 -13.99
CA TRP A 24 -6.45 1.77 -13.23
C TRP A 24 -5.68 0.68 -13.98
N LYS A 25 -6.40 -0.31 -14.52
CA LYS A 25 -5.78 -1.37 -15.33
C LYS A 25 -5.05 -0.82 -16.54
N GLN A 26 -5.62 0.19 -17.22
CA GLN A 26 -5.00 0.80 -18.39
C GLN A 26 -3.71 1.55 -18.04
N VAL A 27 -3.71 2.33 -16.96
CA VAL A 27 -2.54 3.16 -16.61
C VAL A 27 -1.41 2.36 -15.94
N LEU A 28 -1.73 1.25 -15.28
CA LEU A 28 -0.75 0.36 -14.63
C LEU A 28 -0.15 -0.71 -15.57
N ARG A 29 -0.54 -0.73 -16.86
CA ARG A 29 0.03 -1.68 -17.83
C ARG A 29 1.54 -1.53 -17.96
N GLU A 30 2.24 -2.64 -18.13
CA GLU A 30 3.71 -2.66 -18.23
C GLU A 30 4.25 -1.92 -19.45
N ASP A 31 3.47 -1.85 -20.53
CA ASP A 31 3.82 -1.16 -21.77
C ASP A 31 3.62 0.37 -21.70
N ASN A 32 3.06 0.89 -20.60
CA ASN A 32 2.90 2.31 -20.41
C ASN A 32 4.22 2.97 -19.98
N GLN A 33 4.83 3.73 -20.87
CA GLN A 33 6.07 4.49 -20.61
C GLN A 33 5.97 5.49 -19.45
N TYR A 34 4.75 5.92 -19.09
CA TYR A 34 4.50 6.85 -18.00
C TYR A 34 4.02 6.15 -16.72
N ARG A 35 4.01 4.81 -16.68
CA ARG A 35 3.56 4.03 -15.51
C ARG A 35 4.30 4.43 -14.24
N ARG A 36 5.64 4.46 -14.28
CA ARG A 36 6.46 4.72 -13.09
C ARG A 36 6.26 6.15 -12.55
N PRO A 37 6.38 7.22 -13.37
CA PRO A 37 6.10 8.58 -12.90
C PRO A 37 4.70 8.75 -12.32
N LEU A 38 3.69 8.11 -12.92
CA LEU A 38 2.32 8.18 -12.43
C LEU A 38 2.16 7.48 -11.08
N ILE A 39 2.71 6.27 -10.91
CA ILE A 39 2.73 5.55 -9.63
C ILE A 39 3.39 6.40 -8.54
N ASP A 40 4.55 6.99 -8.84
CA ASP A 40 5.28 7.81 -7.87
C ASP A 40 4.42 9.03 -7.44
N GLN A 41 3.70 9.68 -8.36
CA GLN A 41 2.80 10.79 -8.01
C GLN A 41 1.53 10.35 -7.27
N VAL A 42 1.01 9.15 -7.56
CA VAL A 42 -0.11 8.55 -6.81
C VAL A 42 0.29 8.35 -5.35
N ILE A 43 1.46 7.75 -5.10
CA ILE A 43 1.94 7.43 -3.74
C ILE A 43 2.35 8.70 -3.00
N GLN A 44 3.09 9.61 -3.65
CA GLN A 44 3.67 10.77 -2.95
C GLN A 44 2.73 11.96 -2.81
N THR A 45 1.72 12.09 -3.69
CA THR A 45 0.85 13.29 -3.73
C THR A 45 -0.62 12.92 -3.58
N ALA A 46 -1.17 12.07 -4.45
CA ALA A 46 -2.63 11.88 -4.50
C ALA A 46 -3.18 11.13 -3.27
N LEU A 47 -2.53 10.06 -2.84
CA LEU A 47 -2.99 9.25 -1.72
C LEU A 47 -2.81 9.91 -0.34
N PRO A 48 -1.73 10.64 -0.06
CA PRO A 48 -1.61 11.42 1.18
C PRO A 48 -2.65 12.54 1.30
N GLU A 49 -3.11 13.10 0.17
CA GLU A 49 -4.13 14.15 0.14
C GLU A 49 -5.56 13.62 0.31
N THR A 50 -5.79 12.32 0.10
CA THR A 50 -7.12 11.74 0.29
C THR A 50 -7.38 11.34 1.73
N GLN A 51 -8.63 11.52 2.15
CA GLN A 51 -9.19 11.03 3.39
C GLN A 51 -10.34 10.04 3.15
N ASP A 52 -10.57 9.65 1.89
CA ASP A 52 -11.64 8.73 1.51
C ASP A 52 -11.13 7.27 1.55
N PRO A 53 -11.65 6.43 2.47
CA PRO A 53 -11.27 5.02 2.55
C PRO A 53 -11.52 4.23 1.27
N GLU A 54 -12.52 4.63 0.47
CA GLU A 54 -12.86 3.96 -0.78
C GLU A 54 -11.81 4.22 -1.86
N GLU A 55 -11.28 5.45 -1.94
CA GLU A 55 -10.20 5.79 -2.87
C GLU A 55 -8.95 4.94 -2.61
N ILE A 56 -8.61 4.74 -1.33
CA ILE A 56 -7.49 3.89 -0.91
C ILE A 56 -7.77 2.43 -1.24
N SER A 57 -8.97 1.95 -0.94
CA SER A 57 -9.34 0.54 -1.18
C SER A 57 -9.25 0.19 -2.66
N VAL A 58 -9.71 1.09 -3.55
CA VAL A 58 -9.62 0.90 -5.00
C VAL A 58 -8.17 0.95 -5.47
N ALA A 59 -7.35 1.88 -4.96
CA ALA A 59 -5.94 1.96 -5.30
C ALA A 59 -5.18 0.69 -4.85
N VAL A 60 -5.35 0.24 -3.61
CA VAL A 60 -4.75 -1.01 -3.10
C VAL A 60 -5.12 -2.18 -4.01
N LYS A 61 -6.40 -2.34 -4.35
CA LYS A 61 -6.86 -3.40 -5.24
C LYS A 61 -6.23 -3.31 -6.63
N ALA A 62 -6.14 -2.11 -7.20
CA ALA A 62 -5.52 -1.89 -8.49
C ALA A 62 -4.04 -2.31 -8.53
N PHE A 63 -3.28 -2.00 -7.48
CA PHE A 63 -1.87 -2.38 -7.37
C PHE A 63 -1.69 -3.89 -7.15
N MET A 64 -2.59 -4.53 -6.40
CA MET A 64 -2.64 -5.99 -6.27
C MET A 64 -2.95 -6.67 -7.61
N ASP A 65 -3.98 -6.21 -8.33
CA ASP A 65 -4.38 -6.74 -9.63
C ASP A 65 -3.30 -6.54 -10.71
N ALA A 66 -2.45 -5.51 -10.56
CA ALA A 66 -1.34 -5.21 -11.46
C ALA A 66 -0.03 -5.92 -11.10
N ASP A 67 -0.02 -6.77 -10.06
CA ASP A 67 1.16 -7.50 -9.58
C ASP A 67 2.36 -6.59 -9.24
N LEU A 68 2.08 -5.50 -8.52
CA LEU A 68 3.07 -4.49 -8.12
C LEU A 68 3.35 -4.52 -6.60
N PRO A 69 3.98 -5.58 -6.05
CA PRO A 69 4.13 -5.75 -4.61
C PRO A 69 4.97 -4.63 -3.95
N ASN A 70 6.07 -4.22 -4.59
CA ASN A 70 6.95 -3.19 -4.03
C ASN A 70 6.25 -1.83 -3.93
N SER A 71 5.52 -1.44 -4.99
CA SER A 71 4.78 -0.18 -5.00
C SER A 71 3.55 -0.24 -4.10
N LEU A 72 2.95 -1.41 -3.90
CA LEU A 72 1.87 -1.62 -2.93
C LEU A 72 2.37 -1.43 -1.49
N ILE A 73 3.54 -1.98 -1.15
CA ILE A 73 4.12 -1.79 0.18
C ILE A 73 4.42 -0.31 0.43
N GLU A 74 5.09 0.37 -0.52
CA GLU A 74 5.40 1.80 -0.42
C GLU A 74 4.12 2.66 -0.23
N LEU A 75 3.06 2.33 -0.98
CA LEU A 75 1.74 2.94 -0.84
C LEU A 75 1.18 2.73 0.57
N LEU A 76 1.18 1.48 1.05
CA LEU A 76 0.61 1.13 2.35
C LEU A 76 1.40 1.75 3.50
N GLU A 77 2.73 1.79 3.41
CA GLU A 77 3.58 2.52 4.37
C GLU A 77 3.18 3.99 4.43
N LYS A 78 3.05 4.65 3.27
CA LYS A 78 2.68 6.07 3.24
C LYS A 78 1.32 6.33 3.89
N ILE A 79 0.37 5.42 3.72
CA ILE A 79 -0.99 5.57 4.24
C ILE A 79 -1.08 5.19 5.72
N VAL A 80 -0.50 4.05 6.10
CA VAL A 80 -0.62 3.51 7.46
C VAL A 80 0.32 4.21 8.43
N ILE A 81 1.51 4.59 7.98
CA ILE A 81 2.55 5.16 8.85
C ILE A 81 2.45 6.69 8.86
N ASP A 82 2.37 7.33 7.69
CA ASP A 82 2.47 8.79 7.61
C ASP A 82 1.11 9.50 7.71
N ASN A 83 0.00 8.83 7.39
CA ASN A 83 -1.34 9.43 7.46
C ASN A 83 -2.08 8.99 8.73
N SER A 84 -2.28 9.94 9.65
CA SER A 84 -2.94 9.70 10.94
C SER A 84 -4.39 9.24 10.83
N VAL A 85 -5.07 9.50 9.72
CA VAL A 85 -6.47 9.07 9.52
C VAL A 85 -6.55 7.55 9.34
N PHE A 86 -5.56 6.97 8.65
CA PHE A 86 -5.59 5.56 8.26
C PHE A 86 -4.70 4.66 9.12
N SER A 87 -3.85 5.26 9.97
CA SER A 87 -2.96 4.51 10.85
C SER A 87 -3.70 3.54 11.76
N GLY A 88 -4.93 3.86 12.18
CA GLY A 88 -5.77 2.98 13.01
C GLY A 88 -6.51 1.86 12.27
N HIS A 89 -6.45 1.81 10.94
CA HIS A 89 -7.26 0.88 10.17
C HIS A 89 -6.66 -0.53 10.14
N ARG A 90 -7.23 -1.43 10.96
CA ARG A 90 -6.84 -2.86 11.03
C ARG A 90 -6.61 -3.52 9.68
N ASN A 91 -7.55 -3.38 8.74
CA ASN A 91 -7.44 -4.04 7.44
C ASN A 91 -6.24 -3.54 6.61
N LEU A 92 -5.89 -2.25 6.73
CA LEU A 92 -4.74 -1.69 6.04
C LEU A 92 -3.43 -2.12 6.71
N GLN A 93 -3.38 -2.15 8.04
CA GLN A 93 -2.25 -2.70 8.78
C GLN A 93 -2.01 -4.18 8.43
N ASN A 94 -3.07 -5.01 8.42
CA ASN A 94 -3.00 -6.40 7.99
C ASN A 94 -2.48 -6.49 6.55
N SER A 95 -3.01 -5.67 5.63
CA SER A 95 -2.58 -5.67 4.23
C SER A 95 -1.09 -5.33 4.08
N LEU A 96 -0.57 -4.38 4.87
CA LEU A 96 0.85 -3.98 4.85
C LEU A 96 1.74 -5.15 5.30
N ILE A 97 1.41 -5.75 6.45
CA ILE A 97 2.18 -6.87 6.99
C ILE A 97 2.16 -8.05 6.01
N LEU A 98 0.98 -8.42 5.50
CA LEU A 98 0.83 -9.54 4.57
C LEU A 98 1.53 -9.31 3.23
N ALA A 99 1.55 -8.06 2.73
CA ALA A 99 2.29 -7.72 1.53
C ALA A 99 3.80 -7.91 1.73
N ASP A 100 4.35 -7.46 2.87
CA ASP A 100 5.77 -7.60 3.16
C ASP A 100 6.18 -9.06 3.38
N ILE A 101 5.36 -9.86 4.09
CA ILE A 101 5.59 -11.31 4.27
C ILE A 101 5.73 -12.04 2.92
N LYS A 102 4.94 -11.62 1.92
CA LYS A 102 4.96 -12.21 0.58
C LYS A 102 6.11 -11.71 -0.28
N ALA A 103 6.54 -10.46 -0.10
CA ALA A 103 7.53 -9.82 -0.97
C ALA A 103 8.98 -10.09 -0.53
N ASP A 104 9.34 -9.70 0.70
CA ASP A 104 10.74 -9.67 1.15
C ASP A 104 10.92 -10.03 2.63
N ARG A 105 9.89 -9.88 3.46
CA ARG A 105 9.85 -10.21 4.90
C ARG A 105 10.76 -9.36 5.79
N SER A 106 11.63 -8.55 5.21
CA SER A 106 12.68 -7.80 5.90
C SER A 106 12.16 -6.76 6.89
N ARG A 107 10.91 -6.29 6.75
CA ARG A 107 10.31 -5.25 7.58
C ARG A 107 9.13 -5.73 8.42
N VAL A 108 8.79 -7.01 8.36
CA VAL A 108 7.64 -7.58 9.09
C VAL A 108 7.77 -7.34 10.59
N MET A 109 8.96 -7.57 11.16
CA MET A 109 9.23 -7.33 12.57
C MET A 109 9.07 -5.86 12.96
N ASP A 110 9.51 -4.92 12.11
CA ASP A 110 9.35 -3.49 12.34
C ASP A 110 7.86 -3.09 12.37
N TYR A 111 7.06 -3.66 11.46
CA TYR A 111 5.62 -3.42 11.45
C TYR A 111 4.92 -4.00 12.68
N ILE A 112 5.27 -5.22 13.09
CA ILE A 112 4.72 -5.86 14.30
C ILE A 112 4.94 -5.01 15.55
N ASN A 113 6.10 -4.37 15.67
CA ASN A 113 6.45 -3.54 16.82
C ASN A 113 5.83 -2.13 16.77
N ARG A 114 5.53 -1.60 15.58
CA ARG A 114 5.05 -0.22 15.40
C ARG A 114 3.54 -0.11 15.26
N LEU A 115 2.88 -1.15 14.77
CA LEU A 115 1.45 -1.16 14.49
C LEU A 115 0.68 -1.76 15.67
N GLU A 116 -0.44 -1.15 16.06
CA GLU A 116 -1.17 -1.55 17.27
C GLU A 116 -2.55 -2.18 17.00
N ASN A 117 -3.07 -2.12 15.77
CA ASN A 117 -4.47 -2.42 15.47
C ASN A 117 -4.68 -3.66 14.58
N TYR A 118 -3.61 -4.32 14.12
CA TYR A 118 -3.67 -5.50 13.27
C TYR A 118 -4.27 -6.71 14.01
N ASP A 119 -4.72 -7.71 13.25
CA ASP A 119 -5.24 -8.96 13.81
C ASP A 119 -4.07 -9.85 14.27
N ALA A 120 -3.66 -9.69 15.53
CA ALA A 120 -2.53 -10.41 16.10
C ALA A 120 -2.65 -11.95 15.96
N PRO A 121 -3.77 -12.60 16.34
CA PRO A 121 -3.94 -14.04 16.14
C PRO A 121 -3.79 -14.50 14.68
N ASP A 122 -4.41 -13.80 13.73
CA ASP A 122 -4.34 -14.19 12.32
C ASP A 122 -2.93 -13.98 11.74
N ILE A 123 -2.34 -12.81 11.98
CA ILE A 123 -0.98 -12.49 11.52
C ILE A 123 0.05 -13.44 12.11
N ALA A 124 -0.05 -13.82 13.38
CA ALA A 124 0.87 -14.79 13.99
C ALA A 124 0.77 -16.16 13.33
N ASN A 125 -0.43 -16.66 13.04
CA ASN A 125 -0.61 -17.94 12.33
C ASN A 125 -0.03 -17.90 10.91
N ILE A 126 -0.19 -16.77 10.22
CA ILE A 126 0.38 -16.58 8.87
C ILE A 126 1.91 -16.48 8.94
N ALA A 127 2.46 -15.79 9.93
CA ALA A 127 3.90 -15.70 10.17
C ALA A 127 4.50 -17.11 10.42
N ILE A 128 3.90 -17.91 11.31
CA ILE A 128 4.30 -19.30 11.56
C ILE A 128 4.28 -20.12 10.26
N SER A 129 3.21 -20.01 9.47
CA SER A 129 3.06 -20.73 8.20
C SER A 129 4.13 -20.33 7.17
N ASN A 130 4.71 -19.13 7.29
CA ASN A 130 5.80 -18.63 6.45
C ASN A 130 7.19 -18.77 7.09
N GLN A 131 7.31 -19.52 8.20
CA GLN A 131 8.56 -19.74 8.95
C GLN A 131 9.13 -18.48 9.62
N LEU A 132 8.28 -17.48 9.85
CA LEU A 132 8.60 -16.24 10.58
C LEU A 132 8.28 -16.43 12.07
N PHE A 133 9.08 -17.28 12.74
CA PHE A 133 8.82 -17.68 14.12
C PHE A 133 9.14 -16.58 15.14
N GLU A 134 10.14 -15.73 14.86
CA GLU A 134 10.52 -14.63 15.75
C GLU A 134 9.44 -13.55 15.78
N GLU A 135 8.94 -13.20 14.61
CA GLU A 135 7.81 -12.29 14.40
C GLU A 135 6.57 -12.81 15.10
N ALA A 136 6.21 -14.08 14.87
CA ALA A 136 5.08 -14.71 15.53
C ALA A 136 5.21 -14.71 17.05
N PHE A 137 6.41 -14.98 17.58
CA PHE A 137 6.68 -14.92 19.00
C PHE A 137 6.53 -13.50 19.56
N SER A 138 7.01 -12.49 18.84
CA SER A 138 6.92 -11.09 19.24
C SER A 138 5.47 -10.60 19.36
N ILE A 139 4.56 -11.13 18.54
CA ILE A 139 3.12 -10.78 18.60
C ILE A 139 2.47 -11.23 19.92
N TYR A 140 2.91 -12.35 20.49
CA TYR A 140 2.34 -12.91 21.72
C TYR A 140 3.02 -12.41 23.01
N LYS A 141 4.02 -11.54 22.89
CA LYS A 141 4.76 -10.99 24.02
C LYS A 141 4.06 -9.78 24.62
#